data_AF-A0A836X4Q6-F1
#
_entry.id   AF-A0A836X4Q6-F1
#
_cell.length_a   1.000
_cell.length_b   1.000
_cell.length_c   1.000
_cell.angle_alpha   90.00
_cell.angle_beta   90.00
_cell.angle_gamma   90.00
#
_symmetry.space_group_name_H-M   'P 1'
#
loop_
_entity.id
_entity.type
_entity.pdbx_description
1 polymer ?
#
loop_
_entity_poly.entity_id
_entity_poly.type
_entity_poly.pdbx_seq_one_letter_code
_entity_poly.pdbx_strand_id
1 'polypeptide(L)'
;MTLISFDDRDGVIWLNGELIPWRDAKVHVLTHALHYASAVFEGERVYGGEVFELTQHTERLAYSAKVMGFDIPFSVSEINSATEETIAALDIVDGYVRPIAWRGSEMMGVSAQSCRINLAIAAWAWPSYFSPEARLKGIRLTMAKWRKSSPESSPTDTKAVGLYMTHTLSKHEAEAQGFDDALMLDYRGQIAEATGANIFLVTDGILHTPIADCFLDGITRRTVMRLAKDRGYEVIERVIMPSDLEKADEIFLTGTAAEVTPVGEIDGHKGFLDFKDDKKQKFEYDPKEKVIYFGDRQSGKKWKKNRHLINPAFTEKSIENQTVYLVGLQF
;
A
#
# COMPACT_ATOMS: atom_id res chain seq x y z
N MET A 1 5.51 -10.75 24.57
CA MET A 1 6.52 -11.55 23.85
C MET A 1 7.60 -10.58 23.42
N THR A 2 8.88 -10.95 23.49
CA THR A 2 9.95 -10.19 22.83
C THR A 2 9.69 -10.20 21.32
N LEU A 3 9.75 -9.02 20.69
CA LEU A 3 9.59 -8.93 19.24
C LEU A 3 10.84 -9.58 18.60
N ILE A 4 10.66 -10.68 17.87
CA ILE A 4 11.74 -11.25 17.06
C ILE A 4 12.02 -10.26 15.93
N SER A 5 13.28 -9.85 15.79
CA SER A 5 13.69 -8.86 14.79
C SER A 5 13.50 -9.41 13.37
N PHE A 6 13.63 -8.53 12.37
CA PHE A 6 13.47 -8.93 10.97
C PHE A 6 14.72 -9.62 10.39
N ASP A 7 15.89 -9.53 11.04
CA ASP A 7 17.12 -10.21 10.63
C ASP A 7 17.25 -11.63 11.20
N ASP A 8 16.70 -11.91 12.40
CA ASP A 8 16.77 -13.21 13.06
C ASP A 8 15.47 -14.03 12.86
N ARG A 9 15.22 -14.48 11.63
CA ARG A 9 14.09 -15.36 11.30
C ARG A 9 14.52 -16.61 10.56
N ASP A 10 13.70 -17.64 10.68
CA ASP A 10 13.80 -18.85 9.87
C ASP A 10 13.08 -18.65 8.53
N GLY A 11 13.47 -19.44 7.53
CA GLY A 11 12.95 -19.34 6.16
C GLY A 11 14.01 -18.88 5.15
N VAL A 12 13.54 -18.35 4.03
CA VAL A 12 14.36 -17.90 2.89
C VAL A 12 14.01 -16.48 2.45
N ILE A 13 14.96 -15.84 1.78
CA ILE A 13 14.78 -14.58 1.04
C ILE A 13 15.32 -14.83 -0.37
N TRP A 14 14.60 -14.39 -1.39
CA TRP A 14 15.15 -14.38 -2.75
C TRP A 14 16.11 -13.21 -2.89
N LEU A 15 17.34 -13.45 -3.31
CA LEU A 15 18.37 -12.45 -3.50
C LEU A 15 19.10 -12.71 -4.82
N ASN A 16 19.02 -11.75 -5.75
CA ASN A 16 19.83 -11.73 -6.97
C ASN A 16 19.78 -13.02 -7.84
N GLY A 17 18.66 -13.75 -7.85
CA GLY A 17 18.48 -14.96 -8.66
C GLY A 17 18.29 -16.26 -7.86
N GLU A 18 18.52 -16.24 -6.54
CA GLU A 18 18.53 -17.46 -5.71
C GLU A 18 17.74 -17.25 -4.40
N LEU A 19 16.99 -18.28 -3.97
CA LEU A 19 16.49 -18.37 -2.61
C LEU A 19 17.64 -18.76 -1.66
N ILE A 20 18.00 -17.84 -0.78
CA ILE A 20 19.03 -18.04 0.24
C ILE A 20 18.42 -18.09 1.65
N PRO A 21 19.10 -18.71 2.64
CA PRO A 21 18.65 -18.67 4.03
C PRO A 21 18.42 -17.23 4.49
N TRP A 22 17.31 -16.98 5.18
CA TRP A 22 16.86 -15.63 5.58
C TRP A 22 17.98 -14.81 6.24
N ARG A 23 18.70 -15.44 7.19
CA ARG A 23 19.78 -14.80 7.96
C ARG A 23 21.01 -14.45 7.12
N ASP A 24 21.17 -15.05 5.93
CA ASP A 24 22.32 -14.81 5.04
C ASP A 24 22.08 -13.68 4.03
N ALA A 25 20.87 -13.12 3.98
CA ALA A 25 20.52 -11.92 3.20
C ALA A 25 21.13 -10.64 3.79
N LYS A 26 22.46 -10.58 3.84
CA LYS A 26 23.26 -9.50 4.44
C LYS A 26 23.75 -8.53 3.37
N VAL A 27 23.90 -7.27 3.78
CA VAL A 27 24.59 -6.23 3.01
C VAL A 27 25.76 -5.68 3.82
N HIS A 28 26.80 -5.19 3.13
CA HIS A 28 27.92 -4.54 3.82
C HIS A 28 27.48 -3.17 4.34
N VAL A 29 28.01 -2.72 5.48
CA VAL A 29 27.66 -1.40 6.06
C VAL A 29 28.03 -0.22 5.16
N LEU A 30 28.91 -0.43 4.18
CA LEU A 30 29.26 0.53 3.12
C LEU A 30 28.44 0.32 1.83
N THR A 31 27.22 -0.22 1.91
CA THR A 31 26.28 -0.24 0.77
C THR A 31 25.73 1.17 0.50
N HIS A 32 25.90 1.66 -0.73
CA HIS A 32 25.59 3.04 -1.12
C HIS A 32 24.15 3.46 -0.77
N ALA A 33 23.19 2.54 -0.90
CA ALA A 33 21.80 2.80 -0.54
C ALA A 33 21.55 3.10 0.95
N LEU A 34 22.39 2.63 1.86
CA LEU A 34 22.29 2.93 3.30
C LEU A 34 22.76 4.37 3.63
N HIS A 35 23.60 4.96 2.78
CA HIS A 35 24.19 6.29 3.01
C HIS A 35 23.53 7.39 2.17
N TYR A 36 23.08 7.05 0.96
CA TYR A 36 22.56 8.00 -0.03
C TYR A 36 21.19 7.62 -0.59
N ALA A 37 20.45 6.74 0.09
CA ALA A 37 19.06 6.36 -0.21
C ALA A 37 18.79 5.90 -1.67
N SER A 38 19.82 5.38 -2.35
CA SER A 38 19.78 4.92 -3.73
C SER A 38 19.13 3.53 -3.88
N ALA A 39 17.86 3.44 -3.45
CA ALA A 39 17.04 2.24 -3.49
C ALA A 39 15.57 2.57 -3.75
N VAL A 40 14.88 1.61 -4.36
CA VAL A 40 13.43 1.61 -4.59
C VAL A 40 12.84 0.32 -4.07
N PHE A 41 11.58 0.33 -3.66
CA PHE A 41 10.94 -0.85 -3.08
C PHE A 41 9.46 -0.90 -3.40
N GLU A 42 8.87 -2.08 -3.26
CA GLU A 42 7.42 -2.26 -3.32
C GLU A 42 6.83 -2.75 -2.01
N GLY A 43 5.50 -2.61 -1.93
CA GLY A 43 4.71 -3.12 -0.83
C GLY A 43 3.51 -3.85 -1.39
N GLU A 44 3.54 -5.17 -1.35
CA GLU A 44 2.59 -6.06 -2.01
C GLU A 44 1.91 -6.92 -0.94
N ARG A 45 0.70 -7.41 -1.22
CA ARG A 45 -0.07 -8.20 -0.24
C ARG A 45 -0.53 -9.51 -0.84
N VAL A 46 -0.24 -10.58 -0.12
CA VAL A 46 -0.67 -11.95 -0.42
C VAL A 46 -1.99 -12.20 0.27
N TYR A 47 -2.95 -12.75 -0.46
CA TYR A 47 -4.24 -13.19 0.04
C TYR A 47 -4.52 -14.59 -0.51
N GLY A 48 -4.73 -15.57 0.36
CA GLY A 48 -4.98 -16.97 -0.01
C GLY A 48 -3.99 -17.57 -1.03
N GLY A 49 -2.72 -17.16 -0.97
CA GLY A 49 -1.61 -17.64 -1.81
C GLY A 49 -1.30 -16.82 -3.06
N GLU A 50 -2.06 -15.77 -3.38
CA GLU A 50 -1.79 -14.90 -4.55
C GLU A 50 -1.52 -13.44 -4.17
N VAL A 51 -0.62 -12.79 -4.92
CA VAL A 51 -0.28 -11.37 -4.73
C VAL A 51 -1.24 -10.48 -5.53
N PHE A 52 -1.89 -9.55 -4.84
CA PHE A 52 -2.82 -8.60 -5.45
C PHE A 52 -2.12 -7.60 -6.37
N GLU A 53 -2.56 -7.51 -7.65
CA GLU A 53 -2.03 -6.62 -8.70
C GLU A 53 -0.48 -6.71 -8.86
N LEU A 54 0.08 -7.92 -8.74
CA LEU A 54 1.52 -8.22 -8.76
C LEU A 54 2.26 -7.54 -9.92
N THR A 55 1.80 -7.72 -11.16
CA THR A 55 2.46 -7.14 -12.34
C THR A 55 2.52 -5.62 -12.26
N GLN A 56 1.47 -4.96 -11.76
CA GLN A 56 1.42 -3.51 -11.63
C GLN A 56 2.34 -3.00 -10.50
N HIS A 57 2.52 -3.78 -9.43
CA HIS A 57 3.54 -3.51 -8.42
C HIS A 57 4.95 -3.61 -9.04
N THR A 58 5.26 -4.72 -9.71
CA THR A 58 6.56 -4.93 -10.37
C THR A 58 6.87 -3.91 -11.47
N GLU A 59 5.89 -3.54 -12.29
CA GLU A 59 6.01 -2.46 -13.28
C GLU A 59 6.35 -1.13 -12.61
N ARG A 60 5.74 -0.82 -11.47
CA ARG A 60 6.03 0.40 -10.70
C ARG A 60 7.38 0.33 -9.99
N LEU A 61 7.85 -0.85 -9.59
CA LEU A 61 9.21 -1.07 -9.09
C LEU A 61 10.25 -0.78 -10.19
N ALA A 62 10.05 -1.31 -11.39
CA ALA A 62 10.92 -1.08 -12.55
C ALA A 62 10.90 0.39 -13.02
N TYR A 63 9.71 1.02 -13.06
CA TYR A 63 9.57 2.46 -13.28
C TYR A 63 10.36 3.26 -12.24
N SER A 64 10.19 2.93 -10.96
CA SER A 64 10.86 3.64 -9.86
C SER A 64 12.39 3.54 -9.97
N ALA A 65 12.93 2.37 -10.29
CA ALA A 65 14.36 2.17 -10.51
C ALA A 65 14.88 3.07 -11.64
N LYS A 66 14.15 3.09 -12.77
CA LYS A 66 14.49 3.89 -13.95
C LYS A 66 14.49 5.39 -13.66
N VAL A 67 13.51 5.91 -12.92
CA VAL A 67 13.51 7.32 -12.46
C VAL A 67 14.69 7.60 -11.52
N MET A 68 15.06 6.64 -10.67
CA MET A 68 16.27 6.70 -9.82
C MET A 68 17.58 6.41 -10.58
N GLY A 69 17.54 6.34 -11.92
CA GLY A 69 18.70 6.27 -12.81
C GLY A 69 19.40 4.91 -12.85
N PHE A 70 18.69 3.80 -12.65
CA PHE A 70 19.22 2.45 -12.84
C PHE A 70 18.16 1.46 -13.35
N ASP A 71 18.59 0.45 -14.10
CA ASP A 71 17.74 -0.67 -14.50
C ASP A 71 17.93 -1.84 -13.52
N ILE A 72 16.83 -2.54 -13.19
CA ILE A 72 16.88 -3.79 -12.42
C ILE A 72 17.34 -4.90 -13.38
N PRO A 73 18.31 -5.76 -13.02
CA PRO A 73 18.85 -6.79 -13.91
C PRO A 73 17.91 -8.02 -14.07
N PHE A 74 16.60 -7.81 -13.97
CA PHE A 74 15.54 -8.81 -14.08
C PHE A 74 14.33 -8.16 -14.74
N SER A 75 13.68 -8.87 -15.67
CA SER A 75 12.43 -8.43 -16.32
C SER A 75 11.24 -8.48 -15.34
N VAL A 76 10.16 -7.78 -15.68
CA VAL A 76 8.90 -7.81 -14.91
C VAL A 76 8.40 -9.25 -14.70
N SER A 77 8.51 -10.11 -15.71
CA SER A 77 8.15 -11.53 -15.61
C SER A 77 9.05 -12.30 -14.65
N GLU A 78 10.37 -12.08 -14.66
CA GLU A 78 11.30 -12.77 -13.76
C GLU A 78 11.10 -12.33 -12.30
N ILE A 79 10.84 -11.05 -12.07
CA ILE A 79 10.54 -10.52 -10.72
C ILE A 79 9.21 -11.08 -10.21
N ASN A 80 8.17 -11.14 -11.04
CA ASN A 80 6.89 -11.78 -10.68
C ASN A 80 7.10 -13.25 -10.28
N SER A 81 7.81 -14.03 -11.09
CA SER A 81 8.08 -15.44 -10.79
C SER A 81 8.95 -15.61 -9.54
N ALA A 82 9.92 -14.73 -9.30
CA ALA A 82 10.71 -14.72 -8.07
C ALA A 82 9.86 -14.39 -6.82
N THR A 83 8.88 -13.49 -6.94
CA THR A 83 7.89 -13.24 -5.87
C THR A 83 7.03 -14.47 -5.60
N GLU A 84 6.50 -15.11 -6.66
CA GLU A 84 5.70 -16.34 -6.56
C GLU A 84 6.50 -17.51 -5.94
N GLU A 85 7.77 -17.67 -6.34
CA GLU A 85 8.71 -18.63 -5.76
C GLU A 85 8.96 -18.35 -4.26
N THR A 86 9.16 -17.08 -3.89
CA THR A 86 9.42 -16.66 -2.50
C THR A 86 8.22 -16.96 -1.59
N ILE A 87 7.00 -16.65 -2.01
CA ILE A 87 5.81 -16.90 -1.17
C ILE A 87 5.50 -18.40 -1.06
N ALA A 88 5.77 -19.18 -2.11
CA ALA A 88 5.59 -20.63 -2.11
C ALA A 88 6.62 -21.33 -1.20
N ALA A 89 7.89 -20.92 -1.24
CA ALA A 89 8.96 -21.48 -0.39
C ALA A 89 8.81 -21.16 1.11
N LEU A 90 7.91 -20.24 1.46
CA LEU A 90 7.59 -19.80 2.81
C LEU A 90 6.16 -20.20 3.27
N ASP A 91 5.44 -20.99 2.47
CA ASP A 91 4.03 -21.38 2.70
C ASP A 91 3.10 -20.17 3.00
N ILE A 92 3.35 -19.02 2.38
CA ILE A 92 2.60 -17.78 2.65
C ILE A 92 1.23 -17.84 1.97
N VAL A 93 0.22 -18.20 2.76
CA VAL A 93 -1.19 -18.03 2.39
C VAL A 93 -1.56 -16.53 2.47
N ASP A 94 -1.29 -15.90 3.61
CA ASP A 94 -1.71 -14.53 3.90
C ASP A 94 -0.54 -13.72 4.46
N GLY A 95 -0.13 -12.70 3.72
CA GLY A 95 1.19 -12.12 3.93
C GLY A 95 1.45 -10.81 3.25
N TYR A 96 2.66 -10.32 3.43
CA TYR A 96 3.16 -9.11 2.82
C TYR A 96 4.49 -9.41 2.12
N VAL A 97 4.67 -8.90 0.91
CA VAL A 97 5.91 -9.02 0.14
C VAL A 97 6.58 -7.66 0.03
N ARG A 98 7.90 -7.66 0.17
CA ARG A 98 8.78 -6.49 0.08
C ARG A 98 9.89 -6.74 -0.95
N PRO A 99 9.62 -6.53 -2.24
CA PRO A 99 10.69 -6.34 -3.21
C PRO A 99 11.47 -5.06 -2.89
N ILE A 100 12.79 -5.10 -2.99
CA ILE A 100 13.67 -3.94 -2.86
C ILE A 100 14.85 -4.06 -3.82
N ALA A 101 15.09 -3.01 -4.61
CA ALA A 101 16.20 -2.92 -5.54
C ALA A 101 17.12 -1.74 -5.19
N TRP A 102 18.44 -1.96 -5.18
CA TRP A 102 19.40 -0.97 -4.67
C TRP A 102 20.80 -1.04 -5.29
N ARG A 103 21.54 0.08 -5.21
CA ARG A 103 22.97 0.16 -5.56
C ARG A 103 23.85 -0.38 -4.42
N GLY A 104 24.76 -1.28 -4.77
CA GLY A 104 25.67 -2.04 -3.90
C GLY A 104 26.77 -1.23 -3.19
N SER A 105 27.87 -1.89 -2.85
CA SER A 105 28.96 -1.35 -2.01
C SER A 105 30.30 -1.14 -2.75
N GLU A 106 30.29 -1.22 -4.08
CA GLU A 106 31.50 -1.12 -4.91
C GLU A 106 32.05 0.31 -4.98
N MET A 107 31.22 1.33 -4.72
CA MET A 107 31.63 2.74 -4.69
C MET A 107 30.82 3.54 -3.65
N MET A 108 31.53 4.40 -2.89
CA MET A 108 30.93 5.27 -1.86
C MET A 108 30.85 6.76 -2.29
N GLY A 109 31.26 7.09 -3.52
CA GLY A 109 31.02 8.41 -4.10
C GLY A 109 29.59 8.52 -4.65
N VAL A 110 28.93 9.66 -4.39
CA VAL A 110 27.51 9.97 -4.70
C VAL A 110 27.05 9.56 -6.10
N SER A 111 27.94 9.58 -7.10
CA SER A 111 27.63 9.20 -8.49
C SER A 111 27.14 7.75 -8.63
N ALA A 112 27.62 6.83 -7.79
CA ALA A 112 27.21 5.42 -7.69
C ALA A 112 27.20 4.56 -8.98
N GLN A 113 27.68 5.07 -10.12
CA GLN A 113 27.49 4.43 -11.45
C GLN A 113 28.13 3.04 -11.60
N SER A 114 29.20 2.75 -10.84
CA SER A 114 29.86 1.43 -10.88
C SER A 114 29.35 0.46 -9.81
N CYS A 115 28.35 0.84 -9.00
CA CYS A 115 27.76 -0.06 -8.01
C CYS A 115 26.87 -1.09 -8.69
N ARG A 116 26.96 -2.35 -8.23
CA ARG A 116 26.05 -3.42 -8.67
C ARG A 116 24.61 -3.04 -8.33
N ILE A 117 23.68 -3.27 -9.25
CA ILE A 117 22.26 -3.27 -8.91
C ILE A 117 21.90 -4.63 -8.33
N ASN A 118 21.31 -4.61 -7.15
CA ASN A 118 20.83 -5.79 -6.44
C ASN A 118 19.31 -5.74 -6.35
N LEU A 119 18.68 -6.92 -6.30
CA LEU A 119 17.25 -7.09 -6.02
C LEU A 119 17.10 -8.19 -4.96
N ALA A 120 16.27 -7.91 -3.95
CA ALA A 120 15.83 -8.89 -2.98
C ALA A 120 14.31 -8.88 -2.87
N ILE A 121 13.72 -10.05 -2.60
CA ILE A 121 12.30 -10.21 -2.32
C ILE A 121 12.17 -11.01 -1.03
N ALA A 122 11.59 -10.38 -0.02
CA ALA A 122 11.26 -11.01 1.26
C ALA A 122 9.73 -11.03 1.43
N ALA A 123 9.19 -12.12 1.96
CA ALA A 123 7.78 -12.24 2.31
C ALA A 123 7.62 -12.71 3.76
N TRP A 124 6.52 -12.35 4.42
CA TRP A 124 6.20 -12.87 5.75
C TRP A 124 4.69 -12.80 6.00
N ALA A 125 4.21 -13.62 6.94
CA ALA A 125 2.82 -13.61 7.36
C ALA A 125 2.43 -12.23 7.94
N TRP A 126 1.35 -11.65 7.42
CA TRP A 126 0.86 -10.32 7.77
C TRP A 126 -0.66 -10.40 7.97
N PRO A 127 -1.12 -10.78 9.18
CA PRO A 127 -2.55 -10.80 9.48
C PRO A 127 -3.12 -9.36 9.49
N SER A 128 -4.45 -9.26 9.38
CA SER A 128 -5.16 -7.98 9.53
C SER A 128 -4.79 -7.31 10.85
N TYR A 129 -4.25 -6.09 10.78
CA TYR A 129 -3.82 -5.30 11.94
C TYR A 129 -4.98 -4.89 12.86
N PHE A 130 -6.17 -4.71 12.30
CA PHE A 130 -7.29 -4.11 13.00
C PHE A 130 -8.37 -5.15 13.32
N SER A 131 -8.84 -5.15 14.57
CA SER A 131 -10.06 -5.87 14.93
C SER A 131 -11.28 -5.24 14.23
N PRO A 132 -12.40 -5.96 14.08
CA PRO A 132 -13.62 -5.38 13.51
C PRO A 132 -14.08 -4.11 14.22
N GLU A 133 -13.90 -4.03 15.55
CA GLU A 133 -14.24 -2.86 16.37
C GLU A 133 -13.28 -1.69 16.14
N ALA A 134 -12.00 -1.96 15.89
CA ALA A 134 -11.03 -0.93 15.53
C ALA A 134 -11.32 -0.37 14.13
N ARG A 135 -11.65 -1.23 13.16
CA ARG A 135 -12.07 -0.82 11.81
C ARG A 135 -13.34 0.06 11.84
N LEU A 136 -14.31 -0.24 12.71
CA LEU A 136 -15.54 0.54 12.85
C LEU A 136 -15.35 1.91 13.51
N LYS A 137 -14.28 2.13 14.28
CA LYS A 137 -13.96 3.43 14.89
C LYS A 137 -13.17 4.37 13.98
N GLY A 138 -12.62 3.83 12.90
CA GLY A 138 -11.61 4.51 12.08
C GLY A 138 -10.30 4.78 12.84
N ILE A 139 -9.25 5.06 12.10
CA ILE A 139 -7.97 5.54 12.65
C ILE A 139 -8.06 7.04 12.94
N ARG A 140 -7.19 7.51 13.83
CA ARG A 140 -7.06 8.92 14.22
C ARG A 140 -5.80 9.48 13.58
N LEU A 141 -5.93 10.56 12.82
CA LEU A 141 -4.81 11.25 12.18
C LEU A 141 -4.49 12.56 12.89
N THR A 142 -3.24 13.00 12.80
CA THR A 142 -2.86 14.40 13.07
C THR A 142 -2.22 15.04 11.84
N MET A 143 -2.24 16.37 11.71
CA MET A 143 -1.57 17.04 10.61
C MET A 143 -0.05 16.95 10.74
N ALA A 144 0.60 16.41 9.71
CA ALA A 144 2.05 16.25 9.68
C ALA A 144 2.78 17.60 9.63
N LYS A 145 3.82 17.73 10.45
CA LYS A 145 4.75 18.86 10.41
C LYS A 145 5.51 18.94 9.08
N TRP A 146 5.89 17.80 8.51
CA TRP A 146 6.61 17.73 7.25
C TRP A 146 5.67 17.66 6.05
N ARG A 147 6.07 18.29 4.96
CA ARG A 147 5.33 18.34 3.70
C ARG A 147 5.90 17.37 2.67
N LYS A 148 5.08 16.93 1.72
CA LYS A 148 5.56 16.31 0.47
C LYS A 148 6.35 17.36 -0.32
N SER A 149 7.50 16.95 -0.89
CA SER A 149 8.35 17.80 -1.71
C SER A 149 7.64 18.32 -2.97
N SER A 150 8.21 19.36 -3.60
CA SER A 150 7.91 19.66 -5.01
C SER A 150 8.50 18.57 -5.91
N PRO A 151 7.85 18.19 -7.02
CA PRO A 151 8.46 17.37 -8.08
C PRO A 151 9.76 17.96 -8.64
N GLU A 152 9.95 19.28 -8.54
CA GLU A 152 11.20 19.97 -8.93
C GLU A 152 12.37 19.72 -7.94
N SER A 153 12.07 19.20 -6.74
CA SER A 153 13.04 18.95 -5.67
C SER A 153 13.28 17.46 -5.39
N SER A 154 12.39 16.57 -5.83
CA SER A 154 12.46 15.12 -5.57
C SER A 154 11.60 14.36 -6.58
N PRO A 155 11.92 13.10 -6.93
CA PRO A 155 11.06 12.25 -7.78
C PRO A 155 9.85 11.76 -6.96
N THR A 156 8.84 12.61 -6.79
CA THR A 156 7.74 12.41 -5.82
C THR A 156 6.72 11.33 -6.21
N ASP A 157 6.67 10.98 -7.49
CA ASP A 157 5.86 9.90 -8.08
C ASP A 157 6.46 8.49 -7.87
N THR A 158 7.68 8.43 -7.37
CA THR A 158 8.55 7.24 -7.38
C THR A 158 8.62 6.62 -5.99
N LYS A 159 8.56 5.29 -5.89
CA LYS A 159 8.61 4.58 -4.60
C LYS A 159 10.05 4.37 -4.09
N ALA A 160 10.79 5.47 -3.97
CA ALA A 160 12.17 5.52 -3.50
C ALA A 160 12.28 5.62 -1.98
N VAL A 161 13.30 4.98 -1.40
CA VAL A 161 13.55 4.98 0.06
C VAL A 161 13.78 6.38 0.61
N GLY A 162 14.46 7.27 -0.15
CA GLY A 162 14.79 8.62 0.30
C GLY A 162 13.59 9.52 0.64
N LEU A 163 12.42 9.24 0.07
CA LEU A 163 11.19 10.00 0.37
C LEU A 163 10.61 9.67 1.74
N TYR A 164 10.93 8.50 2.32
CA TYR A 164 10.29 8.03 3.55
C TYR A 164 10.88 8.64 4.83
N MET A 165 11.99 9.39 4.76
CA MET A 165 12.57 10.06 5.94
C MET A 165 11.55 10.98 6.64
N THR A 166 10.90 11.88 5.90
CA THR A 166 9.89 12.81 6.44
C THR A 166 8.58 12.13 6.81
N HIS A 167 8.25 11.02 6.13
CA HIS A 167 7.13 10.16 6.45
C HIS A 167 7.33 9.50 7.82
N THR A 168 8.48 8.87 8.06
CA THR A 168 8.85 8.24 9.34
C THR A 168 8.86 9.25 10.50
N LEU A 169 9.45 10.44 10.29
CA LEU A 169 9.44 11.49 11.32
C LEU A 169 8.02 11.95 11.67
N SER A 170 7.15 12.13 10.68
CA SER A 170 5.74 12.49 10.90
C SER A 170 4.96 11.39 11.60
N LYS A 171 5.22 10.12 11.27
CA LYS A 171 4.61 8.95 11.91
C LYS A 171 4.97 8.87 13.40
N HIS A 172 6.25 9.02 13.74
CA HIS A 172 6.71 9.04 15.14
C HIS A 172 6.08 10.20 15.93
N GLU A 173 5.95 11.39 15.33
CA GLU A 173 5.34 12.57 15.96
C GLU A 173 3.83 12.39 16.20
N ALA A 174 3.13 11.68 15.31
CA ALA A 174 1.73 11.29 15.49
C ALA A 174 1.55 10.23 16.60
N GLU A 175 2.34 9.15 16.56
CA GLU A 175 2.31 8.07 17.56
C GLU A 175 2.62 8.59 18.97
N ALA A 176 3.60 9.50 19.10
CA ALA A 176 3.94 10.16 20.37
C ALA A 176 2.81 11.05 20.93
N GLN A 177 1.92 11.54 20.08
CA GLN A 177 0.71 12.29 20.45
C GLN A 177 -0.52 11.38 20.63
N GLY A 178 -0.37 10.07 20.45
CA GLY A 178 -1.46 9.09 20.57
C GLY A 178 -2.39 9.06 19.35
N PHE A 179 -1.95 9.52 18.18
CA PHE A 179 -2.63 9.32 16.90
C PHE A 179 -2.07 8.07 16.19
N ASP A 180 -2.84 7.49 15.29
CA ASP A 180 -2.47 6.28 14.56
C ASP A 180 -1.57 6.58 13.36
N ASP A 181 -1.71 7.74 12.70
CA ASP A 181 -0.88 8.16 11.56
C ASP A 181 -0.90 9.70 11.40
N ALA A 182 -0.15 10.24 10.44
CA ALA A 182 -0.12 11.66 10.11
C ALA A 182 -0.60 11.93 8.68
N LEU A 183 -1.43 12.97 8.51
CA LEU A 183 -1.89 13.48 7.21
C LEU A 183 -0.92 14.54 6.70
N MET A 184 -0.30 14.30 5.55
CA MET A 184 0.72 15.18 4.96
C MET A 184 0.11 16.18 3.97
N LEU A 185 0.50 17.45 4.12
CA LEU A 185 0.30 18.45 3.08
C LEU A 185 1.40 18.37 2.03
N ASP A 186 1.13 18.88 0.84
CA ASP A 186 2.16 19.16 -0.15
C ASP A 186 2.90 20.49 0.11
N TYR A 187 3.86 20.76 -0.77
CA TYR A 187 4.64 22.00 -0.84
C TYR A 187 3.78 23.25 -1.12
N ARG A 188 2.54 23.10 -1.60
CA ARG A 188 1.57 24.17 -1.91
C ARG A 188 0.58 24.42 -0.77
N GLY A 189 0.47 23.51 0.21
CA GLY A 189 -0.53 23.57 1.28
C GLY A 189 -1.85 22.85 0.99
N GLN A 190 -1.85 21.99 -0.02
CA GLN A 190 -2.95 21.11 -0.38
C GLN A 190 -2.80 19.78 0.39
N ILE A 191 -3.91 19.08 0.61
CA ILE A 191 -3.90 17.71 1.15
C ILE A 191 -3.29 16.78 0.10
N ALA A 192 -2.31 15.96 0.49
CA ALA A 192 -1.66 15.00 -0.41
C ALA A 192 -2.03 13.54 -0.06
N GLU A 193 -1.45 13.02 1.03
CA GLU A 193 -1.62 11.63 1.46
C GLU A 193 -1.23 11.49 2.95
N ALA A 194 -1.55 10.36 3.59
CA ALA A 194 -0.96 10.00 4.87
C ALA A 194 0.47 9.46 4.70
N THR A 195 1.19 9.15 5.79
CA THR A 195 2.62 8.73 5.71
C THR A 195 2.86 7.43 4.91
N GLY A 196 1.83 6.67 4.56
CA GLY A 196 1.97 5.48 3.69
C GLY A 196 0.74 5.11 2.86
N ALA A 197 -0.26 5.99 2.74
CA ALA A 197 -1.54 5.67 2.11
C ALA A 197 -2.23 6.92 1.53
N ASN A 198 -2.78 6.82 0.31
CA ASN A 198 -3.51 7.92 -0.33
C ASN A 198 -4.88 8.15 0.34
N ILE A 199 -5.33 9.40 0.38
CA ILE A 199 -6.59 9.80 1.04
C ILE A 199 -7.76 9.97 0.05
N PHE A 200 -8.96 9.63 0.51
CA PHE A 200 -10.24 9.89 -0.12
C PHE A 200 -11.18 10.61 0.85
N LEU A 201 -12.02 11.49 0.31
CA LEU A 201 -13.13 12.16 1.00
C LEU A 201 -14.43 11.81 0.27
N VAL A 202 -15.54 11.64 0.99
CA VAL A 202 -16.89 11.66 0.41
C VAL A 202 -17.56 12.96 0.84
N THR A 203 -18.15 13.68 -0.12
CA THR A 203 -18.94 14.90 0.13
C THR A 203 -20.18 14.83 -0.76
N ASP A 204 -21.37 14.93 -0.16
CA ASP A 204 -22.67 14.87 -0.87
C ASP A 204 -22.81 13.61 -1.77
N GLY A 205 -22.18 12.50 -1.36
CA GLY A 205 -22.17 11.23 -2.11
C GLY A 205 -21.18 11.15 -3.27
N ILE A 206 -20.37 12.19 -3.51
CA ILE A 206 -19.32 12.22 -4.53
C ILE A 206 -17.98 11.82 -3.91
N LEU A 207 -17.25 10.92 -4.58
CA LEU A 207 -15.94 10.47 -4.12
C LEU A 207 -14.83 11.41 -4.63
N HIS A 208 -14.14 12.08 -3.72
CA HIS A 208 -13.02 12.97 -4.00
C HIS A 208 -11.68 12.36 -3.57
N THR A 209 -10.61 12.63 -4.32
CA THR A 209 -9.23 12.34 -3.91
C THR A 209 -8.29 13.40 -4.47
N PRO A 210 -7.15 13.70 -3.81
CA PRO A 210 -6.17 14.63 -4.36
C PRO A 210 -5.60 14.15 -5.70
N ILE A 211 -5.22 15.09 -6.58
CA ILE A 211 -4.52 14.79 -7.84
C ILE A 211 -3.11 14.28 -7.48
N ALA A 212 -2.73 13.10 -7.97
CA ALA A 212 -1.43 12.49 -7.68
C ALA A 212 -0.28 13.07 -8.54
N ASP A 213 0.04 14.34 -8.32
CA ASP A 213 1.09 15.08 -9.06
C ASP A 213 2.39 15.32 -8.26
N CYS A 214 2.34 15.19 -6.93
CA CYS A 214 3.48 15.39 -6.02
C CYS A 214 3.58 14.29 -4.94
N PHE A 215 2.96 13.14 -5.20
CA PHE A 215 2.99 11.95 -4.36
C PHE A 215 2.70 10.68 -5.19
N LEU A 216 2.71 9.52 -4.56
CA LEU A 216 2.61 8.23 -5.26
C LEU A 216 1.18 7.96 -5.74
N ASP A 217 0.98 7.75 -7.04
CA ASP A 217 -0.30 7.25 -7.56
C ASP A 217 -0.48 5.76 -7.21
N GLY A 218 -1.12 5.53 -6.06
CA GLY A 218 -1.28 4.21 -5.47
C GLY A 218 -2.05 3.24 -6.35
N ILE A 219 -1.59 1.98 -6.37
CA ILE A 219 -2.31 0.89 -7.04
C ILE A 219 -3.68 0.70 -6.37
N THR A 220 -3.73 0.63 -5.03
CA THR A 220 -4.99 0.58 -4.26
C THR A 220 -5.90 1.78 -4.51
N ARG A 221 -5.34 3.00 -4.66
CA ARG A 221 -6.08 4.22 -5.04
C ARG A 221 -6.75 4.04 -6.41
N ARG A 222 -5.98 3.62 -7.42
CA ARG A 222 -6.49 3.31 -8.77
C ARG A 222 -7.55 2.20 -8.76
N THR A 223 -7.35 1.14 -7.98
CA THR A 223 -8.35 0.08 -7.77
C THR A 223 -9.65 0.65 -7.19
N VAL A 224 -9.59 1.45 -6.12
CA VAL A 224 -10.79 2.06 -5.52
C VAL A 224 -11.51 2.98 -6.51
N MET A 225 -10.79 3.86 -7.22
CA MET A 225 -11.40 4.72 -8.24
C MET A 225 -12.08 3.92 -9.36
N ARG A 226 -11.46 2.84 -9.82
CA ARG A 226 -12.05 1.91 -10.80
C ARG A 226 -13.31 1.25 -10.26
N LEU A 227 -13.23 0.63 -9.08
CA LEU A 227 -14.35 -0.05 -8.43
C LEU A 227 -15.53 0.88 -8.11
N ALA A 228 -15.26 2.17 -7.86
CA ALA A 228 -16.27 3.19 -7.65
C ALA A 228 -16.96 3.58 -8.98
N LYS A 229 -16.18 3.90 -10.02
CA LYS A 229 -16.70 4.18 -11.37
C LYS A 229 -17.50 3.01 -11.95
N ASP A 230 -17.03 1.77 -11.76
CA ASP A 230 -17.71 0.54 -12.20
C ASP A 230 -19.09 0.34 -11.53
N ARG A 231 -19.34 0.97 -10.37
CA ARG A 231 -20.64 0.96 -9.67
C ARG A 231 -21.51 2.18 -9.99
N GLY A 232 -21.00 3.15 -10.76
CA GLY A 232 -21.70 4.38 -11.09
C GLY A 232 -21.52 5.54 -10.11
N TYR A 233 -20.56 5.46 -9.18
CA TYR A 233 -20.17 6.63 -8.37
C TYR A 233 -19.45 7.66 -9.24
N GLU A 234 -19.73 8.94 -8.99
CA GLU A 234 -18.88 10.02 -9.50
C GLU A 234 -17.57 10.05 -8.69
N VAL A 235 -16.45 10.14 -9.40
CA VAL A 235 -15.10 10.14 -8.81
C VAL A 235 -14.32 11.33 -9.37
N ILE A 236 -14.00 12.29 -8.50
CA ILE A 236 -13.36 13.56 -8.88
C ILE A 236 -11.96 13.63 -8.26
N GLU A 237 -10.96 13.56 -9.12
CA GLU A 237 -9.58 13.92 -8.79
C GLU A 237 -9.46 15.45 -8.83
N ARG A 238 -9.21 16.10 -7.67
CA ARG A 238 -9.15 17.57 -7.56
C ARG A 238 -8.10 18.04 -6.57
N VAL A 239 -7.78 19.34 -6.58
CA VAL A 239 -7.13 19.97 -5.42
C VAL A 239 -8.06 19.89 -4.22
N ILE A 240 -7.53 19.47 -3.07
CA ILE A 240 -8.23 19.42 -1.79
C ILE A 240 -7.45 20.27 -0.79
N MET A 241 -8.12 21.26 -0.19
CA MET A 241 -7.53 22.10 0.85
C MET A 241 -7.86 21.56 2.24
N PRO A 242 -7.10 21.88 3.31
CA PRO A 242 -7.45 21.46 4.67
C PRO A 242 -8.87 21.85 5.11
N SER A 243 -9.36 23.01 4.65
CA SER A 243 -10.73 23.49 4.86
C SER A 243 -11.83 22.68 4.15
N ASP A 244 -11.47 21.73 3.28
CA ASP A 244 -12.44 20.81 2.69
C ASP A 244 -12.72 19.60 3.59
N LEU A 245 -11.86 19.31 4.58
CA LEU A 245 -12.08 18.24 5.55
C LEU A 245 -13.36 18.51 6.37
N GLU A 246 -13.64 19.76 6.72
CA GLU A 246 -14.86 20.19 7.45
C GLU A 246 -16.18 19.90 6.70
N LYS A 247 -16.10 19.56 5.41
CA LYS A 247 -17.25 19.26 4.52
C LYS A 247 -17.31 17.78 4.13
N ALA A 248 -16.41 16.95 4.66
CA ALA A 248 -16.40 15.53 4.35
C ALA A 248 -17.42 14.79 5.23
N ASP A 249 -18.37 14.11 4.60
CA ASP A 249 -19.24 13.13 5.26
C ASP A 249 -18.43 11.91 5.71
N GLU A 250 -17.50 11.47 4.85
CA GLU A 250 -16.63 10.31 5.10
C GLU A 250 -15.18 10.61 4.70
N ILE A 251 -14.22 10.01 5.42
CA ILE A 251 -12.79 10.03 5.04
C ILE A 251 -12.21 8.63 5.20
N PHE A 252 -11.40 8.20 4.24
CA PHE A 252 -10.64 6.95 4.34
C PHE A 252 -9.29 7.03 3.63
N LEU A 253 -8.38 6.14 4.03
CA LEU A 253 -7.07 5.93 3.42
C LEU A 253 -7.04 4.66 2.58
N THR A 254 -6.16 4.62 1.58
CA THR A 254 -5.94 3.47 0.69
C THR A 254 -4.46 3.19 0.48
N GLY A 255 -4.06 1.92 0.56
CA GLY A 255 -2.70 1.49 0.27
C GLY A 255 -2.49 0.02 0.65
N THR A 256 -1.47 -0.66 0.13
CA THR A 256 -1.36 -2.11 0.26
C THR A 256 -1.30 -2.63 1.71
N ALA A 257 -0.63 -1.90 2.60
CA ALA A 257 -0.60 -2.24 4.03
C ALA A 257 -1.88 -1.81 4.76
N ALA A 258 -2.44 -0.65 4.41
CA ALA A 258 -3.64 -0.07 5.03
C ALA A 258 -4.96 -0.65 4.47
N GLU A 259 -4.91 -1.45 3.41
CA GLU A 259 -6.07 -1.87 2.61
C GLU A 259 -6.93 -0.66 2.23
N VAL A 260 -8.17 -0.62 2.71
CA VAL A 260 -8.97 0.58 2.85
C VAL A 260 -9.25 0.76 4.34
N THR A 261 -8.75 1.86 4.91
CA THR A 261 -8.84 2.13 6.35
C THR A 261 -9.64 3.41 6.58
N PRO A 262 -10.78 3.38 7.30
CA PRO A 262 -11.57 4.58 7.58
C PRO A 262 -10.83 5.50 8.54
N VAL A 263 -11.07 6.81 8.44
CA VAL A 263 -10.53 7.82 9.35
C VAL A 263 -11.67 8.31 10.24
N GLY A 264 -11.54 8.16 11.55
CA GLY A 264 -12.55 8.60 12.52
C GLY A 264 -12.29 9.99 13.11
N GLU A 265 -11.04 10.47 13.01
CA GLU A 265 -10.60 11.73 13.62
C GLU A 265 -9.40 12.31 12.85
N ILE A 266 -9.33 13.63 12.72
CA ILE A 266 -8.17 14.39 12.21
C ILE A 266 -7.99 15.61 13.12
N ASP A 267 -6.86 15.73 13.84
CA ASP A 267 -6.58 16.83 14.78
C ASP A 267 -7.72 17.11 15.79
N GLY A 268 -8.40 16.05 16.24
CA GLY A 268 -9.56 16.15 17.14
C GLY A 268 -10.88 16.51 16.47
N HIS A 269 -10.89 16.93 15.21
CA HIS A 269 -12.12 17.03 14.41
C HIS A 269 -12.64 15.62 14.08
N LYS A 270 -13.97 15.45 14.15
CA LYS A 270 -14.70 14.18 14.06
C LYS A 270 -15.98 14.39 13.27
N GLY A 271 -16.51 13.31 12.71
CA GLY A 271 -17.73 13.32 11.91
C GLY A 271 -17.63 12.46 10.65
N PHE A 272 -16.41 12.16 10.22
CA PHE A 272 -16.04 11.41 8.99
C PHE A 272 -16.49 9.94 8.91
N LEU A 273 -17.41 9.53 9.78
CA LEU A 273 -18.01 8.19 9.84
C LEU A 273 -19.55 8.31 9.88
N ASP A 274 -20.11 9.42 9.37
CA ASP A 274 -21.56 9.60 9.18
C ASP A 274 -22.02 8.81 7.95
N PHE A 275 -21.92 7.49 8.09
CA PHE A 275 -22.46 6.52 7.14
C PHE A 275 -23.99 6.58 7.23
N LYS A 276 -24.62 7.43 6.40
CA LYS A 276 -26.03 7.81 6.51
C LYS A 276 -27.04 6.64 6.39
N ASP A 277 -26.58 5.43 6.04
CA ASP A 277 -27.30 4.16 6.23
C ASP A 277 -26.26 3.02 6.48
N ASP A 278 -26.49 2.12 7.45
CA ASP A 278 -25.46 1.24 8.08
C ASP A 278 -25.42 -0.19 7.48
N LYS A 279 -25.27 -0.29 6.15
CA LYS A 279 -25.01 -1.60 5.47
C LYS A 279 -23.51 -1.80 5.26
N LYS A 280 -22.87 -2.40 6.25
CA LYS A 280 -21.44 -2.77 6.25
C LYS A 280 -21.08 -3.64 5.03
N GLN A 281 -20.42 -3.03 4.06
CA GLN A 281 -19.99 -3.71 2.83
C GLN A 281 -18.69 -4.49 3.09
N LYS A 282 -18.80 -5.83 3.11
CA LYS A 282 -17.64 -6.73 3.16
C LYS A 282 -17.05 -6.89 1.76
N PHE A 283 -15.73 -6.94 1.70
CA PHE A 283 -14.96 -7.22 0.48
C PHE A 283 -14.12 -8.48 0.72
N GLU A 284 -14.24 -9.48 -0.14
CA GLU A 284 -13.45 -10.73 -0.05
C GLU A 284 -12.66 -10.81 -1.35
N TYR A 285 -11.33 -10.64 -1.30
CA TYR A 285 -10.50 -10.92 -2.48
C TYR A 285 -10.52 -12.43 -2.69
N ASP A 286 -11.00 -12.86 -3.84
CA ASP A 286 -10.94 -14.22 -4.30
C ASP A 286 -9.64 -14.41 -5.10
N PRO A 287 -8.60 -15.05 -4.53
CA PRO A 287 -7.37 -15.31 -5.27
C PRO A 287 -7.57 -16.20 -6.50
N LYS A 288 -8.61 -17.04 -6.56
CA LYS A 288 -8.82 -17.97 -7.70
C LYS A 288 -9.47 -17.30 -8.90
N GLU A 289 -10.34 -16.32 -8.66
CA GLU A 289 -10.94 -15.48 -9.72
C GLU A 289 -10.11 -14.20 -9.95
N LYS A 290 -9.17 -13.86 -9.05
CA LYS A 290 -8.46 -12.57 -8.97
C LYS A 290 -9.44 -11.37 -8.89
N VAL A 291 -10.62 -11.59 -8.35
CA VAL A 291 -11.72 -10.63 -8.21
C VAL A 291 -11.87 -10.23 -6.74
N ILE A 292 -12.16 -8.96 -6.48
CA ILE A 292 -12.65 -8.54 -5.15
C ILE A 292 -14.18 -8.66 -5.14
N TYR A 293 -14.70 -9.68 -4.46
CA TYR A 293 -16.13 -9.80 -4.18
C TYR A 293 -16.61 -8.71 -3.22
N PHE A 294 -17.91 -8.46 -3.25
CA PHE A 294 -18.58 -7.50 -2.39
C PHE A 294 -19.92 -8.06 -1.88
N GLY A 295 -20.17 -7.93 -0.57
CA GLY A 295 -21.48 -8.15 0.06
C GLY A 295 -21.47 -9.11 1.23
N ASP A 296 -22.64 -9.36 1.82
CA ASP A 296 -22.73 -10.18 3.04
C ASP A 296 -22.90 -11.68 2.75
N ARG A 297 -21.87 -12.47 3.11
CA ARG A 297 -21.83 -13.94 2.99
C ARG A 297 -22.85 -14.58 3.94
N GLN A 298 -24.08 -14.78 3.49
CA GLN A 298 -25.11 -15.49 4.26
C GLN A 298 -24.66 -16.94 4.52
N SER A 299 -24.65 -17.31 5.81
CA SER A 299 -24.17 -18.61 6.30
C SER A 299 -24.75 -19.80 5.52
N GLY A 300 -23.86 -20.61 4.93
CA GLY A 300 -24.22 -21.85 4.25
C GLY A 300 -24.85 -21.72 2.86
N LYS A 301 -24.81 -20.55 2.19
CA LYS A 301 -25.30 -20.40 0.80
C LYS A 301 -24.29 -19.67 -0.09
N LYS A 302 -24.23 -20.07 -1.37
CA LYS A 302 -23.50 -19.34 -2.42
C LYS A 302 -24.00 -17.88 -2.49
N TRP A 303 -23.09 -16.95 -2.80
CA TRP A 303 -23.37 -15.53 -3.07
C TRP A 303 -24.66 -15.34 -3.88
N LYS A 304 -25.54 -14.43 -3.44
CA LYS A 304 -26.76 -14.09 -4.20
C LYS A 304 -26.34 -13.56 -5.58
N LYS A 305 -26.93 -14.10 -6.65
CA LYS A 305 -26.63 -13.74 -8.05
C LYS A 305 -27.12 -12.32 -8.43
N ASN A 306 -26.50 -11.27 -7.87
CA ASN A 306 -26.41 -9.97 -8.55
C ASN A 306 -25.05 -9.95 -9.26
N ARG A 307 -25.00 -10.57 -10.44
CA ARG A 307 -23.77 -10.72 -11.23
C ARG A 307 -23.36 -9.38 -11.86
N HIS A 308 -22.43 -8.69 -11.20
CA HIS A 308 -21.54 -7.75 -11.88
C HIS A 308 -20.12 -8.31 -11.81
N LEU A 309 -19.73 -8.96 -12.91
CA LEU A 309 -18.39 -9.51 -13.11
C LEU A 309 -17.40 -8.35 -13.27
N ILE A 310 -16.37 -8.30 -12.44
CA ILE A 310 -15.25 -7.37 -12.61
C ILE A 310 -14.07 -8.19 -13.13
N ASN A 311 -14.00 -8.31 -14.46
CA ASN A 311 -13.07 -9.13 -15.26
C ASN A 311 -13.40 -10.65 -15.33
N PRO A 312 -13.68 -11.24 -16.52
CA PRO A 312 -14.16 -12.63 -16.64
C PRO A 312 -13.02 -13.66 -16.79
N ALA A 313 -12.06 -13.68 -15.85
CA ALA A 313 -10.88 -14.54 -15.91
C ALA A 313 -10.81 -15.54 -14.74
N PHE A 314 -11.20 -16.80 -15.01
CA PHE A 314 -10.94 -18.02 -14.22
C PHE A 314 -11.88 -18.36 -13.02
N THR A 315 -11.87 -19.63 -12.58
CA THR A 315 -12.88 -20.35 -11.75
C THR A 315 -12.30 -21.68 -11.23
N GLU A 316 -12.70 -22.39 -10.16
CA GLU A 316 -13.61 -22.21 -8.99
C GLU A 316 -12.91 -22.91 -7.78
N LYS A 317 -13.54 -23.00 -6.61
CA LYS A 317 -13.21 -23.87 -5.45
C LYS A 317 -11.87 -23.65 -4.73
N SER A 318 -11.87 -22.75 -3.74
CA SER A 318 -11.81 -23.12 -2.31
C SER A 318 -11.50 -21.88 -1.45
N ILE A 319 -12.51 -21.08 -1.11
CA ILE A 319 -12.35 -19.84 -0.33
C ILE A 319 -13.45 -19.75 0.73
N GLU A 320 -13.05 -20.01 1.97
CA GLU A 320 -13.80 -19.62 3.16
C GLU A 320 -12.86 -18.82 4.07
N ASN A 321 -13.22 -17.55 4.32
CA ASN A 321 -12.81 -16.71 5.45
C ASN A 321 -11.71 -15.64 5.21
N GLN A 322 -11.83 -14.80 4.19
CA GLN A 322 -11.10 -13.52 4.17
C GLN A 322 -12.01 -12.31 3.96
N THR A 323 -11.87 -11.29 4.82
CA THR A 323 -12.69 -10.09 4.75
C THR A 323 -11.87 -8.81 4.92
N VAL A 324 -11.65 -8.16 3.78
CA VAL A 324 -11.34 -6.74 3.63
C VAL A 324 -12.65 -5.96 3.88
N TYR A 325 -12.57 -4.73 4.36
CA TYR A 325 -13.76 -3.87 4.55
C TYR A 325 -13.48 -2.52 3.93
N LEU A 326 -14.22 -2.11 2.89
CA LEU A 326 -14.51 -0.68 2.74
C LEU A 326 -15.64 -0.40 3.72
N VAL A 327 -15.33 0.30 4.80
CA VAL A 327 -16.40 0.95 5.57
C VAL A 327 -16.79 2.19 4.78
N GLY A 328 -18.09 2.33 4.50
CA GLY A 328 -18.68 3.61 4.09
C GLY A 328 -19.43 3.63 2.77
N LEU A 329 -18.81 3.17 1.67
CA LEU A 329 -19.40 3.32 0.32
C LEU A 329 -20.73 2.56 0.15
N GLN A 330 -21.83 3.23 0.48
CA GLN A 330 -23.19 2.77 0.25
C GLN A 330 -23.76 3.22 -1.09
N PHE A 331 -24.29 2.22 -1.80
CA PHE A 331 -25.53 2.30 -2.56
C PHE A 331 -26.56 1.38 -1.86
#